data_AF-A0A2E8CXQ7-F1
#
_entry.id   AF-A0A2E8CXQ7-F1
#
_cell.length_a   1.000
_cell.length_b   1.000
_cell.length_c   1.000
_cell.angle_alpha   90.00
_cell.angle_beta   90.00
_cell.angle_gamma   90.00
#
_symmetry.space_group_name_H-M   'P 1'
#
loop_
_entity.id
_entity.type
_entity.pdbx_description
1 polymer ?
#
loop_
_entity_poly.entity_id
_entity_poly.type
_entity_poly.pdbx_seq_one_letter_code
_entity_poly.pdbx_strand_id
1 'polypeptide(L)' 'MKRHALAAYKWAWADGEPYVNRYELTKTTELLQQMNVPIPNLPPYDPAKDEPFPWKADVRAAIEKIRARKEAKEKSD' A
#
# COMPACT_ATOMS: atom_id res chain seq x y z
N MET A 1 -23.52 9.44 -2.77
CA MET A 1 -22.97 10.15 -1.58
C MET A 1 -22.32 9.22 -0.56
N LYS A 2 -23.02 8.25 0.05
CA LYS A 2 -22.46 7.31 1.05
C LYS A 2 -21.17 6.59 0.61
N ARG A 3 -21.11 6.11 -0.65
CA ARG A 3 -19.91 5.45 -1.20
C ARG A 3 -18.68 6.38 -1.23
N HIS A 4 -18.87 7.65 -1.56
CA HIS A 4 -17.78 8.63 -1.61
C HIS A 4 -17.32 9.01 -0.21
N ALA A 5 -18.23 9.17 0.76
CA ALA A 5 -17.88 9.42 2.16
C ALA A 5 -17.08 8.25 2.76
N LEU A 6 -17.48 7.00 2.48
CA LEU A 6 -16.73 5.81 2.91
C LEU A 6 -15.36 5.71 2.23
N ALA A 7 -15.25 6.06 0.94
CA ALA A 7 -13.98 6.08 0.23
C ALA A 7 -13.03 7.15 0.80
N ALA A 8 -13.55 8.34 1.09
CA ALA A 8 -12.79 9.42 1.72
C ALA A 8 -12.31 9.03 3.13
N TYR A 9 -13.18 8.42 3.95
CA TYR A 9 -12.81 7.89 5.26
C TYR A 9 -11.69 6.85 5.16
N LYS A 10 -11.81 5.88 4.27
CA LYS A 10 -10.77 4.85 4.06
C LYS A 10 -9.43 5.47 3.65
N TRP A 11 -9.47 6.43 2.74
CA TRP A 11 -8.27 7.14 2.32
C TRP A 11 -7.63 7.94 3.46
N ALA A 12 -8.44 8.63 4.26
CA ALA A 12 -7.94 9.41 5.39
C ALA A 12 -7.45 8.55 6.56
N TRP A 13 -8.04 7.37 6.76
CA TRP A 13 -7.57 6.39 7.73
C TRP A 13 -6.22 5.78 7.33
N ALA A 14 -5.98 5.60 6.03
CA ALA A 14 -4.75 5.06 5.44
C ALA A 14 -4.34 3.72 6.06
N ASP A 15 -3.48 3.71 7.08
CA ASP A 15 -3.00 2.50 7.77
C ASP A 15 -3.31 2.46 9.27
N GLY A 16 -4.11 3.41 9.75
CA GLY A 16 -4.32 3.63 11.18
C GLY A 16 -3.16 4.41 11.82
N GLU A 17 -3.25 4.67 13.11
CA GLU A 17 -2.25 5.48 13.82
C GLU A 17 -0.84 4.87 13.78
N PRO A 18 0.22 5.68 13.57
CA PRO A 18 0.25 7.13 13.36
C PRO A 18 0.08 7.57 11.90
N TYR A 19 -0.19 6.64 10.99
CA TYR A 19 -0.25 6.82 9.54
C TYR A 19 -1.64 7.25 9.07
N VAL A 20 -2.26 8.22 9.75
CA VAL A 20 -3.56 8.79 9.38
C VAL A 20 -3.41 10.18 8.80
N ASN A 21 -4.28 10.56 7.87
CA ASN A 21 -4.49 11.96 7.52
C ASN A 21 -5.46 12.57 8.54
N ARG A 22 -4.90 13.07 9.66
CA ARG A 22 -5.69 13.49 10.84
C ARG A 22 -6.84 14.44 10.52
N TYR A 23 -6.56 15.50 9.77
CA TYR A 23 -7.56 16.52 9.47
C TYR A 23 -8.74 15.90 8.69
N GLU A 24 -8.43 15.18 7.63
CA GLU A 24 -9.43 14.55 6.76
C GLU A 24 -10.18 13.41 7.46
N LEU A 25 -9.51 12.67 8.34
CA LEU A 25 -10.13 11.61 9.12
C LEU A 25 -11.19 12.18 10.06
N THR A 26 -10.92 13.31 10.70
CA THR A 26 -11.91 14.02 11.52
C THR A 26 -13.11 14.46 10.66
N LYS A 27 -12.88 15.17 9.54
CA LYS A 27 -13.97 15.66 8.67
C LYS A 27 -14.83 14.53 8.10
N THR A 28 -14.22 13.44 7.69
CA THR A 28 -14.94 12.28 7.13
C THR A 28 -15.67 11.49 8.20
N THR A 29 -15.14 11.42 9.43
CA THR A 29 -15.84 10.83 10.59
C THR A 29 -17.10 11.62 10.94
N GLU A 30 -17.00 12.95 11.02
CA GLU A 30 -18.15 13.85 11.23
C GLU A 30 -19.23 13.63 10.17
N LEU A 31 -18.82 13.56 8.90
CA LEU A 31 -19.74 13.34 7.78
C LEU A 31 -20.44 11.97 7.87
N LEU A 32 -19.72 10.90 8.22
CA LEU A 32 -20.32 9.58 8.38
C LEU A 32 -21.33 9.55 9.54
N GLN A 33 -21.02 10.22 10.65
CA GLN A 33 -21.93 10.35 11.79
C GLN A 33 -23.20 11.12 11.43
N GLN A 34 -23.09 12.25 10.72
CA GLN A 34 -24.24 13.03 10.24
C GLN A 34 -25.15 12.21 9.33
N MET A 35 -24.59 11.28 8.57
CA MET A 35 -25.33 10.37 7.69
C MET A 35 -25.85 9.11 8.40
N ASN A 36 -25.65 9.00 9.73
CA ASN A 36 -25.97 7.84 10.54
C ASN A 36 -25.34 6.54 9.98
N VAL A 37 -24.13 6.64 9.43
CA VAL A 37 -23.34 5.51 8.91
C VAL A 37 -22.34 5.08 9.97
N PRO A 38 -22.30 3.78 10.33
CA PRO A 38 -21.31 3.31 11.29
C PRO A 38 -19.89 3.52 10.75
N ILE A 39 -18.99 3.91 11.65
CA ILE A 39 -17.57 4.10 11.34
C ILE A 39 -16.95 2.73 11.04
N PRO A 40 -16.34 2.54 9.86
CA PRO A 40 -15.71 1.26 9.50
C PRO A 40 -14.51 0.95 10.40
N ASN A 41 -14.40 -0.31 10.86
CA ASN A 41 -13.16 -0.84 11.41
C ASN A 41 -12.31 -1.36 10.24
N LEU A 42 -11.13 -0.77 10.02
CA LEU A 42 -10.24 -1.09 8.92
C LEU A 42 -8.99 -1.80 9.46
N PRO A 43 -8.56 -2.92 8.85
CA PRO A 43 -7.30 -3.54 9.20
C PRO A 43 -6.12 -2.76 8.58
N PRO A 44 -4.97 -2.66 9.26
CA PRO A 44 -3.75 -2.11 8.67
C PRO A 44 -3.30 -2.94 7.45
N TYR A 45 -2.50 -2.31 6.60
CA TYR A 45 -1.80 -2.99 5.52
C TYR A 45 -0.93 -4.13 6.08
N ASP A 46 -0.97 -5.24 5.36
CA ASP A 46 -0.28 -6.47 5.70
C ASP A 46 0.57 -6.89 4.50
N PRO A 47 1.91 -6.64 4.54
CA PRO A 47 2.81 -7.00 3.45
C PRO A 47 2.81 -8.49 3.12
N ALA A 48 2.38 -9.37 4.04
CA ALA A 48 2.33 -10.81 3.78
C ALA A 48 1.17 -11.19 2.85
N LYS A 49 0.19 -10.30 2.68
CA LYS A 49 -0.94 -10.49 1.74
C LYS A 49 -0.65 -9.99 0.34
N ASP A 50 0.49 -9.34 0.13
CA ASP A 50 0.85 -8.87 -1.21
C ASP A 50 1.16 -10.05 -2.13
N GLU A 51 0.34 -10.18 -3.16
CA GLU A 51 0.63 -11.08 -4.26
C GLU A 51 1.92 -10.62 -4.96
N PRO A 52 2.88 -11.54 -5.22
CA PRO A 52 4.07 -11.18 -5.95
C PRO A 52 3.69 -10.72 -7.35
N PHE A 53 4.26 -9.59 -7.78
CA PHE A 53 4.12 -9.14 -9.17
C PHE A 53 4.50 -10.26 -10.15
N PRO A 54 3.76 -10.45 -11.25
CA PRO A 54 4.03 -11.52 -12.21
C PRO A 54 5.48 -11.53 -12.72
N TRP A 55 6.06 -10.34 -12.92
CA TRP A 55 7.43 -10.16 -13.43
C TRP A 55 8.51 -10.20 -12.34
N LYS A 56 8.17 -10.38 -11.06
CA LYS A 56 9.15 -10.33 -9.96
C LYS A 56 10.24 -11.39 -10.10
N ALA A 57 9.87 -12.57 -10.61
CA ALA A 57 10.81 -13.66 -10.89
C ALA A 57 11.74 -13.31 -12.06
N ASP A 58 11.19 -12.81 -13.16
CA ASP A 58 11.95 -12.45 -14.37
C ASP A 58 12.97 -11.34 -14.10
N VAL A 59 12.56 -10.31 -13.37
CA VAL A 59 13.44 -9.20 -12.98
C VAL A 59 14.58 -9.72 -12.09
N ARG A 60 14.29 -10.62 -11.14
CA ARG A 60 15.32 -11.21 -10.27
C ARG A 60 16.32 -12.04 -11.10
N ALA A 61 15.83 -12.87 -12.02
CA ALA A 61 16.68 -13.66 -12.91
C ALA A 61 17.56 -12.77 -13.81
N ALA A 62 17.01 -11.67 -14.32
CA ALA A 62 17.77 -10.71 -15.13
C ALA A 62 18.90 -10.04 -14.34
N ILE A 63 18.64 -9.64 -13.08
CA ILE A 63 19.66 -9.04 -12.20
C ILE A 63 20.81 -10.03 -11.94
N GLU A 64 20.50 -11.28 -11.60
CA GLU A 64 21.53 -12.29 -11.33
C GLU A 64 22.36 -12.62 -12.57
N LYS A 65 21.72 -12.68 -13.74
CA LYS A 65 22.43 -12.85 -15.01
C LYS A 65 23.39 -11.69 -15.30
N ILE A 66 23.01 -10.45 -14.98
CA ILE A 66 23.87 -9.28 -15.16
C ILE A 66 25.03 -9.30 -14.16
N ARG A 67 24.79 -9.67 -12.90
CA ARG A 67 25.85 -9.81 -11.87
C ARG A 67 26.89 -10.85 -12.27
N ALA A 68 26.47 -12.05 -12.65
CA ALA A 68 27.37 -13.11 -13.08
C ALA A 68 28.24 -12.69 -14.29
N ARG A 69 27.66 -11.94 -15.23
CA ARG A 69 28.42 -11.40 -16.38
C ARG A 69 29.47 -10.38 -15.97
N LYS A 70 29.16 -9.51 -14.99
CA LYS A 70 30.13 -8.53 -14.48
C LYS A 70 31.30 -9.23 -13.78
N GLU A 71 31.02 -10.18 -12.90
CA GLU A 71 32.04 -10.94 -12.19
C GLU A 71 32.92 -11.78 -13.13
N ALA A 72 32.34 -12.37 -14.18
CA ALA A 72 33.10 -13.11 -15.18
C ALA A 72 34.04 -12.20 -15.98
N LYS A 73 33.64 -10.96 -16.24
CA LYS A 73 34.47 -9.96 -16.90
C LYS A 73 35.62 -9.52 -16.01
N GLU A 74 35.35 -9.20 -14.74
CA GLU A 74 36.36 -8.79 -13.75
C GLU A 74 37.40 -9.88 -13.46
N LYS A 75 37.05 -11.16 -13.60
CA LYS A 75 38.01 -12.28 -13.45
C LYS A 75 38.84 -12.58 -14.70
N SER A 76 38.48 -11.98 -15.83
CA SER A 76 39.16 -12.17 -17.12
C SER A 76 40.08 -11.00 -17.49
N ASP A 77 40.07 -9.92 -16.70
CA ASP A 77 40.97 -8.76 -16.77
C ASP A 77 42.06 -8.87 -15.68
#